data_AF-T5LDK8-F1
#
_entry.id   AF-T5LDK8-F1
#
_cell.length_a   1.000
_cell.length_b   1.000
_cell.length_c   1.000
_cell.angle_alpha   90.00
_cell.angle_beta   90.00
_cell.angle_gamma   90.00
#
_symmetry.space_group_name_H-M   'P 1'
#
loop_
_entity.id
_entity.type
_entity.pdbx_description
1 polymer ?
#
loop_
_entity_poly.entity_id
_entity_poly.type
_entity_poly.pdbx_seq_one_letter_code
_entity_poly.pdbx_strand_id
1 'polypeptide(L)'
;MIFGIDFGLKRLGVAKVVQNIIVPLAPIMRKNRNQASKDLANLLLAHESDMSKITLVVGMPRDMDIDDVDTESNLNIESGLDIESNRAGRHEVMQKRISHFLNLIDFSGQVIYIDESYSSKEANERLLDRGYNKRKNARKNGVLDSISACVILERYLERINSLSHKKEDKQNRAGCESILIESSDMESSMPENRVIESCKVESSLSVSRVFETSVLESKDMESKHTESKNENCLTNPLQTKNANRVGGTLDSNSTNRAEPSIDSKQIYDKQKEKSPHIPVLLEHMLDTFDRIFLSTHSHYIAKKSLIKNKEVLIDCTLGFGGMSRALLERYSNLHIIGIDRDSYALEYNRESMAKFKDRFQTRHGDFATLLPQIIKEIEANGDHLCGILADIGVSSYQLDSIDRGFSFHSNKLDMRMDRTQSLDADMIVNTYNKYELEEIFKNYGEIREYKKLVNLIVQERQRGRITADSLQNIALKLHSKAKIHPATLIYQALRIAVNDELGQLKSLLHSCQNLHEVLFCVISFHSLEDRMIKESFKQFAKSCICDTTSFKCVCGNNHAKGFSLYKKPLIADSKEIAQNKRSRSAKLRAFYFA
;
A
#
# COMPACT_ATOMS: atom_id res chain seq x y z
N MET A 1 9.72 2.24 42.49
CA MET A 1 10.49 1.73 41.32
C MET A 1 9.97 2.30 39.99
N ILE A 2 10.77 2.40 38.92
CA ILE A 2 10.36 2.97 37.60
C ILE A 2 10.36 1.89 36.50
N PHE A 3 9.26 1.81 35.73
CA PHE A 3 9.05 0.88 34.61
C PHE A 3 8.63 1.61 33.33
N GLY A 4 9.00 1.05 32.17
CA GLY A 4 8.57 1.48 30.85
C GLY A 4 7.66 0.44 30.21
N ILE A 5 6.58 0.85 29.54
CA ILE A 5 5.70 -0.04 28.78
C ILE A 5 5.41 0.50 27.38
N ASP A 6 5.67 -0.35 26.38
CA ASP A 6 5.13 -0.27 25.01
C ASP A 6 3.82 -1.07 24.95
N PHE A 7 2.72 -0.43 24.56
CA PHE A 7 1.37 -1.02 24.56
C PHE A 7 0.98 -1.76 23.27
N GLY A 8 1.97 -2.32 22.54
CA GLY A 8 1.81 -3.03 21.27
C GLY A 8 0.67 -4.08 21.21
N LEU A 9 0.02 -4.19 20.05
CA LEU A 9 -1.25 -4.93 19.88
C LEU A 9 -1.19 -6.42 20.29
N LYS A 10 -0.02 -7.08 20.17
CA LYS A 10 0.15 -8.53 20.42
C LYS A 10 0.96 -8.83 21.68
N ARG A 11 1.71 -7.86 22.20
CA ARG A 11 2.61 -7.99 23.34
C ARG A 11 2.73 -6.66 24.05
N LEU A 12 2.90 -6.68 25.37
CA LEU A 12 3.43 -5.51 26.07
C LEU A 12 4.95 -5.64 26.08
N GLY A 13 5.63 -4.65 25.53
CA GLY A 13 7.07 -4.48 25.75
C GLY A 13 7.28 -3.90 27.14
N VAL A 14 8.23 -4.43 27.91
CA VAL A 14 8.46 -3.96 29.28
C VAL A 14 9.95 -3.75 29.53
N ALA A 15 10.29 -2.64 30.20
CA ALA A 15 11.64 -2.32 30.67
C ALA A 15 11.57 -1.74 32.10
N LYS A 16 12.72 -1.68 32.79
CA LYS A 16 12.84 -1.05 34.13
C LYS A 16 14.12 -0.24 34.27
N VAL A 17 14.11 0.72 35.20
CA VAL A 17 15.33 1.41 35.65
C VAL A 17 15.90 0.71 36.89
N VAL A 18 17.20 0.42 36.89
CA VAL A 18 17.96 -0.10 38.04
C VAL A 18 19.28 0.67 38.11
N GLN A 19 19.55 1.38 39.21
CA GLN A 19 20.80 2.16 39.39
C GLN A 19 21.12 3.08 38.19
N ASN A 20 20.10 3.79 37.69
CA ASN A 20 20.15 4.64 36.49
C ASN A 20 20.45 3.93 35.15
N ILE A 21 20.54 2.60 35.14
CA ILE A 21 20.65 1.77 33.93
C ILE A 21 19.24 1.26 33.53
N ILE A 22 18.91 1.37 32.24
CA ILE A 22 17.65 0.85 31.69
C ILE A 22 17.85 -0.60 31.22
N VAL A 23 16.99 -1.50 31.69
CA VAL A 23 17.08 -2.94 31.45
C VAL A 23 15.77 -3.46 30.84
N PRO A 24 15.78 -4.08 29.64
CA PRO A 24 14.60 -4.72 29.06
C PRO A 24 14.22 -5.98 29.84
N LEU A 25 12.93 -6.18 30.05
CA LEU A 25 12.35 -7.37 30.69
C LEU A 25 11.71 -8.30 29.65
N ALA A 26 11.25 -9.47 30.10
CA ALA A 26 10.52 -10.40 29.24
C ALA A 26 9.18 -9.76 28.80
N PRO A 27 8.84 -9.80 27.49
CA PRO A 27 7.61 -9.21 26.96
C PRO A 27 6.38 -10.05 27.33
N ILE A 28 5.28 -9.40 27.67
CA ILE A 28 4.03 -10.07 28.08
C ILE A 28 3.19 -10.40 26.84
N MET A 29 2.84 -11.66 26.63
CA MET A 29 2.05 -12.12 25.48
C MET A 29 0.56 -11.83 25.64
N ARG A 30 0.00 -10.91 24.83
CA ARG A 30 -1.41 -10.51 24.89
C ARG A 30 -2.35 -11.54 24.25
N LYS A 31 -2.59 -12.67 24.93
CA LYS A 31 -3.61 -13.66 24.53
C LYS A 31 -5.03 -13.10 24.66
N ASN A 32 -5.29 -12.40 25.76
CA ASN A 32 -6.50 -11.62 26.00
C ASN A 32 -6.18 -10.52 27.04
N ARG A 33 -7.11 -9.59 27.29
CA ARG A 33 -6.90 -8.43 28.16
C ARG A 33 -6.60 -8.83 29.62
N ASN A 34 -7.41 -9.74 30.18
CA ASN A 34 -7.35 -10.11 31.61
C ASN A 34 -6.14 -11.01 31.93
N GLN A 35 -5.65 -11.77 30.95
CA GLN A 35 -4.38 -12.49 31.06
C GLN A 35 -3.21 -11.50 31.09
N ALA A 36 -3.15 -10.58 30.12
CA ALA A 36 -2.05 -9.63 30.02
C ALA A 36 -1.97 -8.66 31.21
N SER A 37 -3.11 -8.30 31.82
CA SER A 37 -3.10 -7.47 33.03
C SER A 37 -2.55 -8.26 34.22
N LYS A 38 -3.02 -9.49 34.47
CA LYS A 38 -2.48 -10.37 35.53
C LYS A 38 -0.98 -10.64 35.36
N ASP A 39 -0.52 -10.92 34.14
CA ASP A 39 0.89 -11.12 33.84
C ASP A 39 1.73 -9.85 34.12
N LEU A 40 1.17 -8.65 33.89
CA LEU A 40 1.82 -7.39 34.27
C LEU A 40 1.86 -7.21 35.79
N ALA A 41 0.75 -7.46 36.51
CA ALA A 41 0.72 -7.35 37.96
C ALA A 41 1.75 -8.27 38.62
N ASN A 42 1.85 -9.52 38.16
CA ASN A 42 2.85 -10.48 38.63
C ASN A 42 4.28 -9.98 38.38
N LEU A 43 4.55 -9.37 37.21
CA LEU A 43 5.87 -8.81 36.87
C LEU A 43 6.22 -7.60 37.76
N LEU A 44 5.26 -6.73 38.03
CA LEU A 44 5.45 -5.54 38.88
C LEU A 44 5.68 -5.96 40.35
N LEU A 45 4.81 -6.80 40.91
CA LEU A 45 4.89 -7.28 42.30
C LEU A 45 6.12 -8.14 42.58
N ALA A 46 6.67 -8.82 41.56
CA ALA A 46 7.95 -9.54 41.67
C ALA A 46 9.19 -8.62 41.75
N HIS A 47 9.01 -7.30 41.72
CA HIS A 47 10.07 -6.30 41.70
C HIS A 47 9.85 -5.14 42.70
N GLU A 48 8.61 -4.76 42.95
CA GLU A 48 8.18 -3.81 43.99
C GLU A 48 6.85 -4.32 44.56
N SER A 49 6.83 -4.70 45.85
CA SER A 49 5.65 -5.34 46.46
C SER A 49 4.51 -4.37 46.76
N ASP A 50 4.75 -3.06 46.65
CA ASP A 50 3.79 -1.99 46.87
C ASP A 50 3.59 -1.19 45.58
N MET A 51 2.45 -1.43 44.92
CA MET A 51 2.10 -0.77 43.65
C MET A 51 2.14 0.77 43.74
N SER A 52 1.89 1.37 44.92
CA SER A 52 1.89 2.83 45.07
C SER A 52 3.28 3.44 44.87
N LYS A 53 4.35 2.67 45.10
CA LYS A 53 5.74 3.07 44.89
C LYS A 53 6.18 2.96 43.42
N ILE A 54 5.31 2.49 42.51
CA ILE A 54 5.65 2.27 41.10
C ILE A 54 5.32 3.49 40.25
N THR A 55 6.32 3.98 39.50
CA THR A 55 6.12 4.92 38.39
C THR A 55 6.09 4.15 37.08
N LEU A 56 4.96 4.20 36.38
CA LEU A 56 4.70 3.52 35.12
C LEU A 56 4.78 4.52 33.97
N VAL A 57 5.91 4.52 33.26
CA VAL A 57 6.14 5.32 32.06
C VAL A 57 5.53 4.58 30.88
N VAL A 58 4.46 5.13 30.32
CA VAL A 58 3.66 4.51 29.28
C VAL A 58 3.87 5.23 27.96
N GLY A 59 4.21 4.46 26.93
CA GLY A 59 4.25 4.94 25.55
C GLY A 59 2.86 5.36 25.07
N MET A 60 2.81 6.56 24.49
CA MET A 60 1.69 7.10 23.73
C MET A 60 2.25 7.70 22.45
N PRO A 61 1.67 7.47 21.27
CA PRO A 61 2.07 8.23 20.09
C PRO A 61 1.78 9.71 20.36
N ARG A 62 2.47 10.65 19.71
CA ARG A 62 1.93 12.02 19.61
C ARG A 62 0.64 11.96 18.78
N ASP A 63 -0.19 12.99 18.94
CA ASP A 63 -1.02 13.48 17.83
C ASP A 63 -0.10 13.97 16.71
N MET A 64 0.37 13.02 15.91
CA MET A 64 0.82 13.22 14.53
C MET A 64 -0.42 13.40 13.65
N ASP A 65 -0.28 14.10 12.54
CA ASP A 65 -1.29 14.08 11.48
C ASP A 65 -1.52 12.63 10.97
N ILE A 66 -2.68 12.39 10.35
CA ILE A 66 -3.35 11.08 10.33
C ILE A 66 -2.70 10.09 9.34
N ASP A 67 -1.51 9.62 9.68
CA ASP A 67 -0.68 8.71 8.88
C ASP A 67 -0.29 7.40 9.63
N ASP A 68 -1.05 6.95 10.64
CA ASP A 68 -0.99 5.53 11.08
C ASP A 68 -2.09 5.03 12.06
N VAL A 69 -3.35 4.86 11.62
CA VAL A 69 -4.38 4.12 12.41
C VAL A 69 -5.19 3.14 11.55
N ASP A 70 -5.04 1.85 11.85
CA ASP A 70 -5.94 0.76 11.46
C ASP A 70 -7.30 0.83 12.21
N THR A 71 -8.33 0.16 11.67
CA THR A 71 -9.71 -0.11 12.18
C THR A 71 -10.80 0.86 11.68
N GLU A 72 -11.99 0.40 11.26
CA GLU A 72 -12.92 -0.61 11.83
C GLU A 72 -13.49 -0.24 13.23
N SER A 73 -14.23 0.86 13.29
CA SER A 73 -15.33 0.99 14.26
C SER A 73 -16.41 1.96 13.75
N ASN A 74 -17.62 1.45 13.49
CA ASN A 74 -18.79 2.28 13.21
C ASN A 74 -19.22 3.02 14.49
N LEU A 75 -19.28 4.35 14.44
CA LEU A 75 -20.17 5.19 15.27
C LEU A 75 -20.58 6.42 14.45
N ASN A 76 -21.87 6.74 14.44
CA ASN A 76 -22.41 7.88 13.69
C ASN A 76 -22.22 9.18 14.49
N ILE A 77 -21.66 10.23 13.88
CA ILE A 77 -21.93 11.64 14.23
C ILE A 77 -21.95 12.44 12.92
N GLU A 78 -22.90 13.39 12.80
CA GLU A 78 -23.04 14.30 11.67
C GLU A 78 -22.45 15.69 11.98
N SER A 79 -22.30 16.52 10.94
CA SER A 79 -21.93 17.95 10.97
C SER A 79 -20.45 18.30 11.29
N GLY A 80 -19.91 19.26 10.54
CA GLY A 80 -18.48 19.57 10.48
C GLY A 80 -18.04 20.76 11.34
N LEU A 81 -18.20 20.68 12.66
CA LEU A 81 -17.63 21.66 13.60
C LEU A 81 -16.64 21.05 14.61
N ASP A 82 -16.55 19.72 14.69
CA ASP A 82 -15.87 18.98 15.78
C ASP A 82 -14.50 18.37 15.39
N ILE A 83 -13.63 19.11 14.69
CA ILE A 83 -12.30 18.57 14.32
C ILE A 83 -11.29 18.66 15.48
N GLU A 84 -11.31 19.74 16.29
CA GLU A 84 -10.37 19.89 17.42
C GLU A 84 -10.79 19.06 18.65
N SER A 85 -12.09 18.94 18.90
CA SER A 85 -12.67 18.08 19.94
C SER A 85 -12.38 16.59 19.68
N ASN A 86 -12.50 16.11 18.44
CA ASN A 86 -12.18 14.73 18.07
C ASN A 86 -10.69 14.38 18.21
N ARG A 87 -9.77 15.35 18.11
CA ARG A 87 -8.32 15.13 18.34
C ARG A 87 -8.05 14.77 19.80
N ALA A 88 -8.50 15.62 20.73
CA ALA A 88 -8.43 15.33 22.16
C ALA A 88 -9.08 13.97 22.51
N GLY A 89 -10.21 13.64 21.87
CA GLY A 89 -10.90 12.37 22.04
C GLY A 89 -10.07 11.12 21.73
N ARG A 90 -9.08 11.15 20.82
CA ARG A 90 -8.25 9.97 20.52
C ARG A 90 -7.24 9.66 21.63
N HIS A 91 -6.51 10.66 22.08
CA HIS A 91 -5.63 10.52 23.24
C HIS A 91 -6.43 10.14 24.49
N GLU A 92 -7.56 10.79 24.72
CA GLU A 92 -8.43 10.49 25.87
C GLU A 92 -8.99 9.06 25.82
N VAL A 93 -9.41 8.55 24.64
CA VAL A 93 -9.84 7.15 24.47
C VAL A 93 -8.70 6.16 24.69
N MET A 94 -7.47 6.45 24.25
CA MET A 94 -6.31 5.58 24.50
C MET A 94 -5.92 5.58 25.99
N GLN A 95 -5.91 6.74 26.65
CA GLN A 95 -5.72 6.85 28.10
C GLN A 95 -6.83 6.12 28.86
N LYS A 96 -8.11 6.31 28.52
CA LYS A 96 -9.25 5.57 29.10
C LYS A 96 -9.09 4.04 28.93
N ARG A 97 -8.57 3.57 27.79
CA ARG A 97 -8.26 2.14 27.56
C ARG A 97 -7.10 1.63 28.42
N ILE A 98 -6.08 2.46 28.66
CA ILE A 98 -4.93 2.12 29.52
C ILE A 98 -5.32 2.16 31.00
N SER A 99 -6.01 3.20 31.47
CA SER A 99 -6.59 3.27 32.81
C SER A 99 -7.53 2.09 33.08
N HIS A 100 -8.44 1.75 32.15
CA HIS A 100 -9.27 0.55 32.29
C HIS A 100 -8.44 -0.73 32.38
N PHE A 101 -7.31 -0.84 31.66
CA PHE A 101 -6.42 -1.99 31.73
C PHE A 101 -5.69 -2.10 33.08
N LEU A 102 -5.26 -0.97 33.65
CA LEU A 102 -4.58 -0.88 34.95
C LEU A 102 -5.57 -1.07 36.12
N ASN A 103 -6.83 -0.66 35.96
CA ASN A 103 -7.91 -0.95 36.91
C ASN A 103 -8.26 -2.45 37.00
N LEU A 104 -7.79 -3.31 36.09
CA LEU A 104 -7.96 -4.77 36.21
C LEU A 104 -6.96 -5.41 37.19
N ILE A 105 -6.07 -4.62 37.78
CA ILE A 105 -5.01 -5.03 38.71
C ILE A 105 -4.82 -4.05 39.88
N ASP A 106 -5.81 -3.19 40.11
CA ASP A 106 -5.85 -2.22 41.21
C ASP A 106 -4.56 -1.37 41.33
N PHE A 107 -3.98 -0.97 40.19
CA PHE A 107 -2.70 -0.27 40.14
C PHE A 107 -2.81 1.13 40.75
N SER A 108 -2.22 1.31 41.94
CA SER A 108 -2.22 2.54 42.73
C SER A 108 -1.00 3.44 42.52
N GLY A 109 -0.09 3.06 41.62
CA GLY A 109 1.13 3.82 41.32
C GLY A 109 0.92 5.01 40.39
N GLN A 110 1.97 5.81 40.21
CA GLN A 110 1.96 6.96 39.31
C GLN A 110 2.05 6.51 37.84
N VAL A 111 1.12 6.95 36.98
CA VAL A 111 1.22 6.75 35.52
C VAL A 111 1.72 8.03 34.86
N ILE A 112 2.70 7.92 33.97
CA ILE A 112 3.27 9.05 33.22
C ILE A 112 3.28 8.69 31.73
N TYR A 113 2.64 9.53 30.92
CA TYR A 113 2.59 9.35 29.47
C TYR A 113 3.75 10.05 28.77
N ILE A 114 4.44 9.33 27.88
CA ILE A 114 5.59 9.80 27.11
C ILE A 114 5.43 9.44 25.63
N ASP A 115 5.91 10.34 24.78
CA ASP A 115 5.96 10.16 23.32
C ASP A 115 6.72 8.89 22.91
N GLU A 116 5.99 7.94 22.30
CA GLU A 116 6.53 6.72 21.70
C GLU A 116 6.73 6.81 20.18
N SER A 117 6.46 7.95 19.52
CA SER A 117 6.62 8.08 18.07
C SER A 117 8.04 7.67 17.65
N TYR A 118 8.13 6.70 16.74
CA TYR A 118 9.38 6.06 16.28
C TYR A 118 10.14 5.17 17.29
N SER A 119 9.64 4.92 18.51
CA SER A 119 10.28 4.03 19.51
C SER A 119 10.62 2.64 18.93
N SER A 120 9.64 2.01 18.28
CA SER A 120 9.80 0.73 17.56
C SER A 120 10.76 0.80 16.37
N LYS A 121 11.01 1.99 15.79
CA LYS A 121 12.01 2.17 14.72
C LYS A 121 13.42 2.16 15.32
N GLU A 122 13.67 3.00 16.32
CA GLU A 122 14.94 3.03 17.07
C GLU A 122 15.28 1.68 17.69
N ALA A 123 14.28 0.96 18.23
CA ALA A 123 14.45 -0.38 18.79
C ALA A 123 14.90 -1.41 17.74
N ASN A 124 14.54 -1.22 16.46
CA ASN A 124 15.08 -2.02 15.35
C ASN A 124 16.48 -1.56 14.94
N GLU A 125 16.77 -0.26 14.97
CA GLU A 125 18.08 0.32 14.66
C GLU A 125 19.14 -0.16 15.66
N ARG A 126 18.82 -0.19 16.96
CA ARG A 126 19.63 -0.77 18.06
C ARG A 126 19.90 -2.28 17.93
N LEU A 127 19.28 -2.95 16.96
CA LEU A 127 19.49 -4.37 16.65
C LEU A 127 20.23 -4.60 15.31
N LEU A 128 20.60 -3.56 14.55
CA LEU A 128 21.19 -3.69 13.20
C LEU A 128 22.50 -4.49 13.19
N ASP A 129 23.39 -4.25 14.16
CA ASP A 129 24.68 -4.96 14.32
C ASP A 129 24.50 -6.48 14.51
N ARG A 130 23.32 -6.93 14.92
CA ARG A 130 23.00 -8.35 15.08
C ARG A 130 22.54 -8.92 13.74
N GLY A 131 23.19 -9.98 13.26
CA GLY A 131 22.84 -10.63 11.99
C GLY A 131 21.36 -11.03 11.84
N TYR A 132 20.88 -11.09 10.60
CA TYR A 132 19.44 -11.20 10.24
C TYR A 132 18.63 -12.20 11.09
N ASN A 133 19.13 -13.42 11.31
CA ASN A 133 18.44 -14.43 12.10
C ASN A 133 18.25 -14.02 13.59
N LYS A 134 19.20 -13.29 14.19
CA LYS A 134 19.05 -12.73 15.54
C LYS A 134 17.96 -11.65 15.57
N ARG A 135 17.86 -10.79 14.54
CA ARG A 135 16.78 -9.77 14.41
C ARG A 135 15.40 -10.41 14.19
N LYS A 136 15.32 -11.43 13.34
CA LYS A 136 14.10 -12.22 13.09
C LYS A 136 13.61 -12.90 14.36
N ASN A 137 14.52 -13.49 15.15
CA ASN A 137 14.18 -14.10 16.43
C ASN A 137 13.80 -13.07 17.50
N ALA A 138 14.45 -11.89 17.56
CA ALA A 138 14.04 -10.81 18.47
C ALA A 138 12.60 -10.34 18.20
N ARG A 139 12.21 -10.18 16.93
CA ARG A 139 10.81 -9.85 16.53
C ARG A 139 9.84 -11.00 16.83
N LYS A 140 10.24 -12.25 16.62
CA LYS A 140 9.42 -13.44 16.93
C LYS A 140 9.14 -13.55 18.44
N ASN A 141 10.17 -13.40 19.25
CA ASN A 141 10.14 -13.64 20.70
C ASN A 141 9.74 -12.39 21.51
N GLY A 142 9.58 -11.23 20.87
CA GLY A 142 9.12 -9.98 21.50
C GLY A 142 10.21 -9.13 22.16
N VAL A 143 11.47 -9.48 21.98
CA VAL A 143 12.62 -8.73 22.51
C VAL A 143 12.68 -7.32 21.91
N LEU A 144 12.22 -7.14 20.66
CA LEU A 144 12.08 -5.82 20.04
C LEU A 144 11.15 -4.90 20.87
N ASP A 145 10.00 -5.43 21.27
CA ASP A 145 8.95 -4.73 21.98
C ASP A 145 9.47 -4.23 23.34
N SER A 146 10.23 -5.06 24.07
CA SER A 146 10.90 -4.62 25.31
C SER A 146 12.06 -3.63 25.10
N ILE A 147 12.71 -3.61 23.93
CA ILE A 147 13.70 -2.56 23.58
C ILE A 147 12.98 -1.24 23.23
N SER A 148 11.79 -1.29 22.63
CA SER A 148 10.92 -0.13 22.43
C SER A 148 10.53 0.50 23.77
N ALA A 149 10.22 -0.32 24.78
CA ALA A 149 10.03 0.14 26.16
C ALA A 149 11.29 0.74 26.81
N CYS A 150 12.51 0.38 26.38
CA CYS A 150 13.73 1.09 26.78
C CYS A 150 13.79 2.50 26.19
N VAL A 151 13.46 2.67 24.91
CA VAL A 151 13.42 4.00 24.25
C VAL A 151 12.46 4.95 24.98
N ILE A 152 11.29 4.44 25.38
CA ILE A 152 10.29 5.19 26.16
C ILE A 152 10.85 5.65 27.53
N LEU A 153 11.64 4.81 28.21
CA LEU A 153 12.33 5.19 29.45
C LEU A 153 13.48 6.17 29.24
N GLU A 154 14.24 6.05 28.17
CA GLU A 154 15.35 6.98 27.87
C GLU A 154 14.81 8.39 27.65
N ARG A 155 13.77 8.55 26.81
CA ARG A 155 13.06 9.82 26.59
C ARG A 155 12.47 10.41 27.88
N TYR A 156 12.06 9.57 28.82
CA TYR A 156 11.57 9.98 30.13
C TYR A 156 12.69 10.53 31.04
N LEU A 157 13.84 9.82 31.12
CA LEU A 157 14.99 10.27 31.89
C LEU A 157 15.62 11.53 31.28
N GLU A 158 15.75 11.61 29.95
CA GLU A 158 16.15 12.82 29.22
C GLU A 158 15.23 14.01 29.56
N ARG A 159 13.91 13.80 29.54
CA ARG A 159 12.93 14.83 29.91
C ARG A 159 13.13 15.30 31.35
N ILE A 160 13.33 14.39 32.30
CA ILE A 160 13.59 14.75 33.71
C ILE A 160 14.93 15.50 33.87
N ASN A 161 16.01 15.01 33.27
CA ASN A 161 17.33 15.65 33.37
C ASN A 161 17.33 17.05 32.72
N SER A 162 16.58 17.23 31.61
CA SER A 162 16.38 18.55 31.01
C SER A 162 15.55 19.51 31.88
N LEU A 163 14.75 18.98 32.82
CA LEU A 163 13.95 19.75 33.77
C LEU A 163 14.69 20.00 35.09
N SER A 164 15.61 19.13 35.51
CA SER A 164 16.53 19.42 36.63
C SER A 164 17.52 20.50 36.24
N HIS A 165 18.18 20.39 35.09
CA HIS A 165 19.10 21.45 34.63
C HIS A 165 18.38 22.79 34.39
N LYS A 166 17.13 22.79 33.88
CA LYS A 166 16.31 24.02 33.80
C LYS A 166 15.82 24.55 35.15
N LYS A 167 15.85 23.75 36.22
CA LYS A 167 15.64 24.22 37.59
C LYS A 167 16.93 24.76 38.20
N GLU A 168 18.05 24.09 37.98
CA GLU A 168 19.39 24.57 38.38
C GLU A 168 19.71 25.90 37.70
N ASP A 169 19.51 26.04 36.39
CA ASP A 169 19.63 27.32 35.67
C ASP A 169 18.69 28.40 36.23
N LYS A 170 17.47 28.04 36.64
CA LYS A 170 16.53 29.00 37.25
C LYS A 170 16.88 29.36 38.68
N GLN A 171 17.45 28.45 39.47
CA GLN A 171 17.91 28.73 40.82
C GLN A 171 19.23 29.52 40.80
N ASN A 172 20.13 29.23 39.86
CA ASN A 172 21.35 29.99 39.61
C ASN A 172 21.02 31.41 39.10
N ARG A 173 20.01 31.58 38.23
CA ARG A 173 19.54 32.92 37.82
C ARG A 173 18.82 33.66 38.95
N ALA A 174 17.92 33.00 39.69
CA ALA A 174 17.26 33.61 40.85
C ALA A 174 18.25 34.00 41.96
N GLY A 175 19.33 33.24 42.15
CA GLY A 175 20.44 33.59 43.04
C GLY A 175 21.42 34.64 42.47
N CYS A 176 21.22 35.08 41.23
CA CYS A 176 22.03 36.11 40.55
C CYS A 176 21.26 37.44 40.35
N GLU A 177 19.94 37.44 40.52
CA GLU A 177 19.11 38.65 40.57
C GLU A 177 19.00 39.27 41.97
N SER A 178 19.75 38.75 42.96
CA SER A 178 19.82 39.30 44.33
C SER A 178 21.26 39.38 44.87
N ILE A 179 22.05 40.33 44.34
CA ILE A 179 23.14 41.10 44.98
C ILE A 179 23.75 42.00 43.87
N LEU A 180 23.36 43.28 43.82
CA LEU A 180 24.04 44.35 43.05
C LEU A 180 23.61 45.75 43.56
N ILE A 181 23.83 46.01 44.85
CA ILE A 181 23.84 47.37 45.45
C ILE A 181 25.01 47.40 46.44
N GLU A 182 25.82 48.46 46.38
CA GLU A 182 26.95 48.78 47.29
C GLU A 182 28.14 47.77 47.32
N SER A 183 29.39 48.16 47.60
CA SER A 183 30.10 49.45 47.44
C SER A 183 31.62 49.25 47.63
N SER A 184 32.45 50.06 46.94
CA SER A 184 33.79 50.57 47.34
C SER A 184 34.83 49.72 48.11
N ASP A 185 36.06 49.72 47.54
CA ASP A 185 37.38 49.83 48.21
C ASP A 185 38.22 48.61 48.69
N MET A 186 39.47 48.63 48.19
CA MET A 186 40.80 48.32 48.77
C MET A 186 41.25 46.92 49.31
N GLU A 187 42.36 46.48 48.70
CA GLU A 187 43.60 45.90 49.29
C GLU A 187 43.67 44.54 50.04
N SER A 188 44.39 43.62 49.37
CA SER A 188 45.65 42.96 49.84
C SER A 188 45.68 41.59 50.56
N SER A 189 46.68 40.81 50.13
CA SER A 189 47.44 39.76 50.87
C SER A 189 46.77 38.46 51.34
N MET A 190 47.59 37.40 51.33
CA MET A 190 47.38 36.03 51.85
C MET A 190 48.21 35.88 53.18
N PRO A 191 48.39 34.70 53.85
CA PRO A 191 47.86 33.33 53.61
C PRO A 191 47.52 32.48 54.89
N GLU A 192 47.30 31.16 54.67
CA GLU A 192 47.68 29.99 55.52
C GLU A 192 46.81 29.35 56.66
N ASN A 193 46.42 28.09 56.37
CA ASN A 193 46.64 26.82 57.14
C ASN A 193 45.95 26.44 58.48
N ARG A 194 44.95 25.53 58.37
CA ARG A 194 44.68 24.25 59.13
C ARG A 194 43.36 23.66 58.56
N VAL A 195 43.22 22.49 57.91
CA VAL A 195 43.75 21.10 58.07
C VAL A 195 43.31 20.52 59.43
N ILE A 196 42.53 19.43 59.57
CA ILE A 196 42.62 18.05 59.01
C ILE A 196 41.22 17.37 58.82
N GLU A 197 41.09 16.54 57.77
CA GLU A 197 40.13 15.41 57.51
C GLU A 197 38.59 15.57 57.66
N SER A 198 37.75 14.96 56.82
CA SER A 198 37.94 14.08 55.63
C SER A 198 36.70 14.22 54.70
N CYS A 199 36.56 13.60 53.52
CA CYS A 199 37.36 12.57 52.83
C CYS A 199 37.25 12.75 51.29
N LYS A 200 37.53 11.69 50.50
CA LYS A 200 37.37 11.66 49.03
C LYS A 200 36.74 10.36 48.52
N VAL A 201 35.93 10.47 47.46
CA VAL A 201 35.93 9.53 46.32
C VAL A 201 35.75 10.35 45.04
N GLU A 202 36.67 10.18 44.09
CA GLU A 202 36.54 10.66 42.70
C GLU A 202 36.13 9.51 41.80
N SER A 203 35.35 9.75 40.74
CA SER A 203 35.67 9.29 39.37
C SER A 203 34.56 9.61 38.37
N SER A 204 34.97 9.86 37.13
CA SER A 204 34.12 9.88 35.94
C SER A 204 33.92 8.46 35.40
N LEU A 205 32.88 8.23 34.59
CA LEU A 205 32.74 7.01 33.79
C LEU A 205 31.99 7.28 32.48
N SER A 206 32.70 7.14 31.37
CA SER A 206 32.16 7.10 30.01
C SER A 206 31.92 5.64 29.57
N VAL A 207 30.96 5.40 28.68
CA VAL A 207 30.61 4.04 28.22
C VAL A 207 31.39 3.68 26.95
N SER A 208 32.55 3.04 27.14
CA SER A 208 33.33 2.46 26.04
C SER A 208 32.69 1.16 25.49
N ARG A 209 32.85 0.92 24.19
CA ARG A 209 32.64 -0.39 23.55
C ARG A 209 33.94 -0.83 22.89
N VAL A 210 34.35 -2.08 23.11
CA VAL A 210 35.53 -2.70 22.49
C VAL A 210 35.15 -4.12 22.06
N PHE A 211 35.56 -4.50 20.84
CA PHE A 211 36.14 -5.81 20.52
C PHE A 211 36.65 -5.79 19.07
N GLU A 212 37.97 -5.86 18.91
CA GLU A 212 38.64 -6.20 17.64
C GLU A 212 38.51 -7.71 17.39
N THR A 213 38.48 -8.22 16.15
CA THR A 213 39.65 -8.63 15.33
C THR A 213 39.10 -9.50 14.17
N SER A 214 39.76 -9.79 13.05
CA SER A 214 40.84 -9.17 12.24
C SER A 214 40.96 -10.00 10.92
N VAL A 215 42.07 -9.86 10.15
CA VAL A 215 42.56 -10.79 9.08
C VAL A 215 42.01 -10.62 7.62
N LEU A 216 42.97 -10.30 6.72
CA LEU A 216 43.08 -10.50 5.25
C LEU A 216 42.07 -9.86 4.25
N GLU A 217 42.56 -8.84 3.52
CA GLU A 217 43.15 -8.93 2.15
C GLU A 217 42.63 -10.03 1.17
N SER A 218 42.53 -9.79 -0.15
CA SER A 218 42.71 -8.57 -0.98
C SER A 218 41.96 -8.72 -2.33
N LYS A 219 42.08 -7.73 -3.24
CA LYS A 219 41.61 -7.79 -4.63
C LYS A 219 42.69 -7.26 -5.58
N ASP A 220 42.80 -7.89 -6.74
CA ASP A 220 43.30 -7.30 -7.99
C ASP A 220 42.06 -7.02 -8.91
N MET A 221 41.97 -5.97 -9.75
CA MET A 221 42.84 -5.51 -10.85
C MET A 221 42.89 -6.52 -12.01
N GLU A 222 42.74 -6.15 -13.30
CA GLU A 222 42.48 -4.87 -14.00
C GLU A 222 41.58 -5.17 -15.26
N SER A 223 40.62 -4.33 -15.66
CA SER A 223 40.66 -3.13 -16.53
C SER A 223 40.72 -3.36 -18.06
N LYS A 224 40.04 -2.46 -18.81
CA LYS A 224 40.26 -2.11 -20.25
C LYS A 224 39.91 -3.18 -21.31
N HIS A 225 39.69 -2.88 -22.60
CA HIS A 225 39.60 -1.59 -23.34
C HIS A 225 38.52 -1.65 -24.46
N THR A 226 38.39 -0.52 -25.16
CA THR A 226 37.73 -0.14 -26.44
C THR A 226 37.53 -1.21 -27.55
N GLU A 227 36.79 -0.99 -28.67
CA GLU A 227 36.56 0.25 -29.45
C GLU A 227 35.27 0.25 -30.31
N SER A 228 35.18 1.20 -31.27
CA SER A 228 33.97 1.58 -32.03
C SER A 228 34.13 1.43 -33.56
N LYS A 229 32.99 1.36 -34.28
CA LYS A 229 32.65 1.88 -35.63
C LYS A 229 31.56 1.01 -36.30
N ASN A 230 30.97 1.36 -37.45
CA ASN A 230 30.27 2.57 -37.93
C ASN A 230 29.63 2.22 -39.30
N GLU A 231 28.78 3.09 -39.87
CA GLU A 231 28.48 3.21 -41.32
C GLU A 231 27.74 2.10 -42.11
N ASN A 232 26.44 2.39 -42.38
CA ASN A 232 25.86 2.74 -43.69
C ASN A 232 25.79 1.80 -44.94
N CYS A 233 24.57 1.83 -45.51
CA CYS A 233 24.22 1.91 -46.94
C CYS A 233 24.14 0.66 -47.87
N LEU A 234 22.88 0.42 -48.32
CA LEU A 234 22.44 0.23 -49.72
C LEU A 234 23.16 -0.78 -50.65
N THR A 235 22.43 -1.81 -51.10
CA THR A 235 21.99 -1.91 -52.52
C THR A 235 20.95 -3.04 -52.76
N ASN A 236 20.25 -2.95 -53.89
CA ASN A 236 19.30 -3.92 -54.48
C ASN A 236 19.93 -4.41 -55.83
N PRO A 237 19.34 -5.25 -56.74
CA PRO A 237 17.91 -5.57 -56.98
C PRO A 237 17.63 -7.05 -57.43
N LEU A 238 16.60 -7.26 -58.27
CA LEU A 238 16.21 -8.47 -59.05
C LEU A 238 15.40 -9.53 -58.26
N GLN A 239 14.33 -10.17 -58.75
CA GLN A 239 13.41 -10.06 -59.92
C GLN A 239 12.17 -10.96 -59.60
N THR A 240 10.96 -10.88 -60.14
CA THR A 240 10.10 -9.95 -60.94
C THR A 240 8.62 -10.34 -60.59
N LYS A 241 7.48 -9.96 -61.19
CA LYS A 241 7.05 -9.50 -62.55
C LYS A 241 5.72 -8.71 -62.46
N ASN A 242 5.44 -7.91 -63.50
CA ASN A 242 4.16 -7.61 -64.17
C ASN A 242 2.86 -7.27 -63.35
N ALA A 243 2.04 -6.28 -63.74
CA ALA A 243 2.17 -5.26 -64.81
C ALA A 243 1.12 -4.12 -64.66
N ASN A 244 1.41 -2.98 -65.33
CA ASN A 244 0.52 -1.85 -65.72
C ASN A 244 -0.17 -1.05 -64.58
N ARG A 245 -0.01 0.29 -64.49
CA ARG A 245 -0.59 1.38 -65.35
C ARG A 245 -2.12 1.34 -65.38
N VAL A 246 -2.87 2.43 -65.15
CA VAL A 246 -2.56 3.88 -65.20
C VAL A 246 -2.95 4.58 -63.87
N GLY A 247 -2.39 5.77 -63.60
CA GLY A 247 -2.59 6.48 -62.33
C GLY A 247 -3.77 7.46 -62.28
N GLY A 248 -4.06 7.93 -61.07
CA GLY A 248 -5.01 9.01 -60.76
C GLY A 248 -4.88 9.42 -59.29
N THR A 249 -4.66 10.69 -59.01
CA THR A 249 -4.60 11.27 -57.66
C THR A 249 -6.00 11.58 -57.14
N LEU A 250 -6.32 11.22 -55.89
CA LEU A 250 -7.32 11.90 -55.05
C LEU A 250 -7.23 11.41 -53.60
N ASP A 251 -7.49 12.33 -52.66
CA ASP A 251 -7.60 12.03 -51.22
C ASP A 251 -8.94 11.37 -50.86
N SER A 252 -8.98 10.60 -49.77
CA SER A 252 -9.99 10.74 -48.70
C SER A 252 -9.85 9.69 -47.60
N ASN A 253 -10.29 10.04 -46.39
CA ASN A 253 -10.40 9.13 -45.26
C ASN A 253 -11.69 8.30 -45.34
N SER A 254 -11.59 6.98 -45.15
CA SER A 254 -12.75 6.16 -44.74
C SER A 254 -12.30 4.97 -43.86
N THR A 255 -12.35 5.15 -42.54
CA THR A 255 -12.18 4.04 -41.59
C THR A 255 -13.50 3.30 -41.44
N ASN A 256 -13.57 2.08 -41.98
CA ASN A 256 -14.74 1.20 -41.85
C ASN A 256 -14.98 0.82 -40.38
N ARG A 257 -15.87 1.55 -39.70
CA ARG A 257 -16.46 1.12 -38.44
C ARG A 257 -17.47 0.01 -38.75
N ALA A 258 -17.20 -1.21 -38.29
CA ALA A 258 -18.20 -2.28 -38.33
C ALA A 258 -19.36 -1.93 -37.39
N GLU A 259 -20.59 -1.88 -37.90
CA GLU A 259 -21.76 -1.67 -37.04
C GLU A 259 -22.04 -2.91 -36.16
N PRO A 260 -22.49 -2.73 -34.91
CA PRO A 260 -22.80 -3.86 -34.04
C PRO A 260 -24.06 -4.63 -34.48
N SER A 261 -24.10 -5.94 -34.22
CA SER A 261 -25.28 -6.75 -34.59
C SER A 261 -26.52 -6.39 -33.78
N ILE A 262 -27.68 -6.42 -34.48
CA ILE A 262 -29.00 -6.00 -34.01
C ILE A 262 -29.39 -6.66 -32.68
N ASP A 263 -29.10 -7.95 -32.55
CA ASP A 263 -29.42 -8.78 -31.38
C ASP A 263 -28.73 -8.27 -30.11
N SER A 264 -27.43 -7.91 -30.19
CA SER A 264 -26.77 -7.24 -29.06
C SER A 264 -27.39 -5.88 -28.75
N LYS A 265 -27.71 -5.05 -29.75
CA LYS A 265 -28.29 -3.71 -29.49
C LYS A 265 -29.59 -3.81 -28.66
N GLN A 266 -30.50 -4.71 -29.04
CA GLN A 266 -31.76 -4.92 -28.30
C GLN A 266 -31.57 -5.44 -26.86
N ILE A 267 -30.53 -6.23 -26.60
CA ILE A 267 -30.22 -6.73 -25.25
C ILE A 267 -29.70 -5.59 -24.34
N TYR A 268 -28.86 -4.69 -24.87
CA TYR A 268 -28.40 -3.51 -24.11
C TYR A 268 -29.52 -2.47 -23.94
N ASP A 269 -30.38 -2.23 -24.93
CA ASP A 269 -31.50 -1.27 -24.82
C ASP A 269 -32.46 -1.64 -23.68
N LYS A 270 -32.78 -2.93 -23.52
CA LYS A 270 -33.53 -3.48 -22.37
C LYS A 270 -32.80 -3.42 -21.01
N GLN A 271 -31.53 -3.03 -21.00
CA GLN A 271 -30.74 -2.81 -19.79
C GLN A 271 -30.43 -1.33 -19.54
N LYS A 272 -30.64 -0.44 -20.52
CA LYS A 272 -30.53 1.02 -20.37
C LYS A 272 -31.50 1.58 -19.32
N GLU A 273 -32.61 0.87 -19.09
CA GLU A 273 -33.60 1.15 -18.04
C GLU A 273 -33.20 0.65 -16.63
N LYS A 274 -32.20 -0.23 -16.52
CA LYS A 274 -31.69 -0.72 -15.23
C LYS A 274 -30.53 0.17 -14.80
N SER A 275 -30.73 0.88 -13.69
CA SER A 275 -29.74 1.79 -13.10
C SER A 275 -28.34 1.16 -13.09
N PRO A 276 -27.28 1.90 -13.50
CA PRO A 276 -25.93 1.36 -13.51
C PRO A 276 -25.54 0.90 -12.10
N HIS A 277 -25.02 -0.32 -12.00
CA HIS A 277 -24.60 -0.92 -10.73
C HIS A 277 -23.69 0.04 -9.96
N ILE A 278 -23.95 0.18 -8.65
CA ILE A 278 -23.15 0.99 -7.73
C ILE A 278 -21.67 0.62 -7.90
N PRO A 279 -20.78 1.58 -8.25
CA PRO A 279 -19.36 1.31 -8.42
C PRO A 279 -18.76 0.66 -7.17
N VAL A 280 -17.98 -0.39 -7.40
CA VAL A 280 -17.33 -1.16 -6.33
C VAL A 280 -16.40 -0.22 -5.56
N LEU A 281 -16.52 -0.20 -4.22
CA LEU A 281 -15.73 0.63 -3.32
C LEU A 281 -15.82 2.16 -3.60
N LEU A 282 -16.94 2.66 -4.14
CA LEU A 282 -17.14 4.09 -4.50
C LEU A 282 -16.67 5.05 -3.40
N GLU A 283 -17.27 4.98 -2.21
CA GLU A 283 -16.96 5.92 -1.10
C GLU A 283 -15.49 5.83 -0.65
N HIS A 284 -14.90 4.63 -0.66
CA HIS A 284 -13.48 4.44 -0.36
C HIS A 284 -12.59 5.10 -1.41
N MET A 285 -12.98 5.09 -2.68
CA MET A 285 -12.22 5.79 -3.73
C MET A 285 -12.41 7.30 -3.64
N LEU A 286 -13.61 7.80 -3.32
CA LEU A 286 -13.82 9.24 -3.10
C LEU A 286 -12.99 9.75 -1.91
N ASP A 287 -12.96 9.05 -0.77
CA ASP A 287 -12.06 9.33 0.36
C ASP A 287 -10.58 9.28 -0.05
N THR A 288 -10.19 8.32 -0.90
CA THR A 288 -8.81 8.22 -1.42
C THR A 288 -8.42 9.46 -2.21
N PHE A 289 -9.32 9.98 -3.06
CA PHE A 289 -9.07 11.19 -3.83
C PHE A 289 -9.13 12.44 -2.94
N ASP A 290 -10.07 12.56 -2.01
CA ASP A 290 -10.18 13.72 -1.11
C ASP A 290 -8.88 13.99 -0.32
N ARG A 291 -8.20 12.92 0.12
CA ARG A 291 -6.89 12.99 0.82
C ARG A 291 -5.81 13.70 0.01
N ILE A 292 -5.87 13.66 -1.32
CA ILE A 292 -4.89 14.26 -2.22
C ILE A 292 -5.41 15.60 -2.78
N PHE A 293 -6.67 15.64 -3.22
CA PHE A 293 -7.25 16.77 -3.95
C PHE A 293 -7.87 17.86 -3.07
N LEU A 294 -8.27 17.54 -1.83
CA LEU A 294 -8.89 18.49 -0.90
C LEU A 294 -8.07 18.76 0.37
N SER A 295 -6.98 18.00 0.61
CA SER A 295 -6.17 18.23 1.81
C SER A 295 -5.32 19.50 1.68
N THR A 296 -5.37 20.35 2.70
CA THR A 296 -4.53 21.54 2.81
C THR A 296 -3.10 21.21 3.27
N HIS A 297 -2.69 19.94 3.21
CA HIS A 297 -1.43 19.46 3.74
C HIS A 297 -0.28 19.76 2.77
N SER A 298 0.67 20.56 3.25
CA SER A 298 1.89 21.02 2.54
C SER A 298 2.87 19.92 2.14
N HIS A 299 2.57 18.65 2.45
CA HIS A 299 3.35 17.48 2.05
C HIS A 299 2.84 16.77 0.78
N TYR A 300 1.57 16.96 0.41
CA TYR A 300 0.98 16.38 -0.80
C TYR A 300 0.89 17.40 -1.93
N ILE A 301 0.41 18.61 -1.61
CA ILE A 301 0.45 19.73 -2.54
C ILE A 301 1.84 20.38 -2.45
N ALA A 302 2.75 19.94 -3.31
CA ALA A 302 3.94 20.71 -3.62
C ALA A 302 3.52 22.12 -4.06
N LYS A 303 4.36 23.14 -3.77
CA LYS A 303 4.06 24.56 -4.07
C LYS A 303 3.46 24.70 -5.47
N LYS A 304 2.15 24.99 -5.54
CA LYS A 304 1.39 25.05 -6.79
C LYS A 304 2.04 26.04 -7.75
N SER A 305 2.87 25.53 -8.65
CA SER A 305 3.71 26.35 -9.51
C SER A 305 2.81 27.04 -10.52
N LEU A 306 2.78 28.38 -10.46
CA LEU A 306 1.91 29.22 -11.26
C LEU A 306 2.42 29.29 -12.71
N ILE A 307 2.26 28.19 -13.45
CA ILE A 307 2.15 28.00 -14.92
C ILE A 307 1.98 26.48 -15.12
N LYS A 308 0.76 26.02 -15.44
CA LYS A 308 0.39 24.78 -16.14
C LYS A 308 -1.14 24.68 -16.27
N ASN A 309 -1.62 23.83 -17.17
CA ASN A 309 -3.04 23.66 -17.49
C ASN A 309 -3.69 22.53 -16.67
N LYS A 310 -4.73 21.89 -17.21
CA LYS A 310 -5.81 21.14 -16.56
C LYS A 310 -5.31 20.02 -15.65
N GLU A 311 -6.03 19.77 -14.55
CA GLU A 311 -5.91 18.55 -13.76
C GLU A 311 -6.60 17.39 -14.53
N VAL A 312 -5.85 16.35 -14.92
CA VAL A 312 -6.32 15.23 -15.74
C VAL A 312 -6.15 13.90 -15.00
N LEU A 313 -7.25 13.14 -14.90
CA LEU A 313 -7.29 11.75 -14.45
C LEU A 313 -7.48 10.80 -15.65
N ILE A 314 -6.75 9.69 -15.68
CA ILE A 314 -6.99 8.61 -16.64
C ILE A 314 -7.75 7.48 -15.95
N ASP A 315 -8.96 7.17 -16.42
CA ASP A 315 -9.72 5.98 -16.03
C ASP A 315 -9.41 4.87 -17.05
N CYS A 316 -8.57 3.92 -16.68
CA CYS A 316 -8.11 2.85 -17.57
C CYS A 316 -9.17 1.79 -17.88
N THR A 317 -10.33 1.84 -17.21
CA THR A 317 -11.33 0.75 -17.15
C THR A 317 -12.74 1.34 -17.04
N LEU A 318 -13.06 2.28 -17.93
CA LEU A 318 -14.19 3.19 -17.78
C LEU A 318 -15.54 2.47 -17.53
N GLY A 319 -15.79 1.35 -18.21
CA GLY A 319 -17.05 0.61 -18.11
C GLY A 319 -18.26 1.52 -18.36
N PHE A 320 -19.28 1.45 -17.51
CA PHE A 320 -20.45 2.34 -17.57
C PHE A 320 -20.24 3.69 -16.84
N GLY A 321 -18.97 4.03 -16.58
CA GLY A 321 -18.50 5.35 -16.14
C GLY A 321 -19.01 5.83 -14.79
N GLY A 322 -19.58 4.95 -13.94
CA GLY A 322 -20.14 5.35 -12.66
C GLY A 322 -19.12 6.01 -11.71
N MET A 323 -17.90 5.48 -11.68
CA MET A 323 -16.80 6.05 -10.87
C MET A 323 -16.33 7.39 -11.44
N SER A 324 -16.01 7.43 -12.74
CA SER A 324 -15.68 8.66 -13.48
C SER A 324 -16.74 9.76 -13.34
N ARG A 325 -18.04 9.41 -13.39
CA ARG A 325 -19.15 10.36 -13.21
C ARG A 325 -19.14 10.97 -11.81
N ALA A 326 -19.00 10.16 -10.76
CA ALA A 326 -18.93 10.64 -9.37
C ALA A 326 -17.72 11.57 -9.13
N LEU A 327 -16.58 11.28 -9.75
CA LEU A 327 -15.38 12.12 -9.68
C LEU A 327 -15.55 13.45 -10.44
N LEU A 328 -16.20 13.46 -11.61
CA LEU A 328 -16.54 14.68 -12.36
C LEU A 328 -17.62 15.53 -11.67
N GLU A 329 -18.49 14.91 -10.88
CA GLU A 329 -19.50 15.57 -10.03
C GLU A 329 -18.86 16.17 -8.76
N ARG A 330 -17.88 15.50 -8.15
CA ARG A 330 -17.18 15.95 -6.93
C ARG A 330 -16.14 17.04 -7.21
N TYR A 331 -15.44 16.98 -8.34
CA TYR A 331 -14.32 17.87 -8.66
C TYR A 331 -14.59 18.67 -9.94
N SER A 332 -14.81 19.98 -9.80
CA SER A 332 -15.18 20.90 -10.90
C SER A 332 -14.06 21.16 -11.93
N ASN A 333 -12.80 21.16 -11.49
CA ASN A 333 -11.64 21.39 -12.36
C ASN A 333 -11.08 20.11 -13.00
N LEU A 334 -11.47 18.94 -12.49
CA LEU A 334 -10.98 17.64 -12.95
C LEU A 334 -11.42 17.37 -14.39
N HIS A 335 -10.50 16.90 -15.21
CA HIS A 335 -10.76 16.33 -16.52
C HIS A 335 -10.54 14.82 -16.46
N ILE A 336 -11.32 14.04 -17.20
CA ILE A 336 -11.16 12.58 -17.26
C ILE A 336 -11.00 12.12 -18.71
N ILE A 337 -9.98 11.28 -18.94
CA ILE A 337 -9.81 10.50 -20.15
C ILE A 337 -10.11 9.03 -19.79
N GLY A 338 -11.28 8.55 -20.20
CA GLY A 338 -11.72 7.17 -19.98
C GLY A 338 -11.31 6.24 -21.13
N ILE A 339 -10.73 5.09 -20.80
CA ILE A 339 -10.32 4.03 -21.73
C ILE A 339 -11.22 2.81 -21.52
N ASP A 340 -11.67 2.21 -22.62
CA ASP A 340 -12.28 0.86 -22.59
C ASP A 340 -12.07 0.14 -23.93
N ARG A 341 -12.10 -1.20 -23.88
CA ARG A 341 -12.12 -2.10 -25.05
C ARG A 341 -13.55 -2.25 -25.61
N ASP A 342 -14.59 -2.17 -24.77
CA ASP A 342 -15.99 -2.33 -25.19
C ASP A 342 -16.54 -1.00 -25.76
N SER A 343 -16.70 -0.95 -27.08
CA SER A 343 -17.15 0.25 -27.80
C SER A 343 -18.55 0.72 -27.41
N TYR A 344 -19.44 -0.19 -26.95
CA TYR A 344 -20.75 0.17 -26.42
C TYR A 344 -20.64 0.96 -25.11
N ALA A 345 -19.71 0.57 -24.23
CA ALA A 345 -19.47 1.26 -22.97
C ALA A 345 -19.03 2.71 -23.22
N LEU A 346 -18.17 2.93 -24.21
CA LEU A 346 -17.75 4.27 -24.61
C LEU A 346 -18.90 5.13 -25.15
N GLU A 347 -19.76 4.56 -26.01
CA GLU A 347 -20.90 5.30 -26.57
C GLU A 347 -21.94 5.67 -25.50
N TYR A 348 -22.26 4.72 -24.60
CA TYR A 348 -23.12 4.99 -23.43
C TYR A 348 -22.59 6.14 -22.56
N ASN A 349 -21.27 6.28 -22.42
CA ASN A 349 -20.68 7.39 -21.66
C ASN A 349 -20.69 8.72 -22.42
N ARG A 350 -20.62 8.72 -23.75
CA ARG A 350 -20.79 9.95 -24.56
C ARG A 350 -22.19 10.54 -24.38
N GLU A 351 -23.22 9.69 -24.39
CA GLU A 351 -24.59 10.11 -24.06
C GLU A 351 -24.71 10.53 -22.58
N SER A 352 -24.40 9.62 -21.65
CA SER A 352 -24.70 9.79 -20.22
C SER A 352 -23.75 10.73 -19.45
N MET A 353 -22.68 11.20 -20.09
CA MET A 353 -21.81 12.27 -19.58
C MET A 353 -21.83 13.53 -20.45
N ALA A 354 -22.86 13.74 -21.29
CA ALA A 354 -22.97 14.94 -22.13
C ALA A 354 -22.87 16.28 -21.34
N LYS A 355 -23.30 16.31 -20.08
CA LYS A 355 -23.12 17.45 -19.14
C LYS A 355 -21.67 17.75 -18.76
N PHE A 356 -20.73 16.86 -19.10
CA PHE A 356 -19.29 16.96 -18.85
C PHE A 356 -18.45 16.95 -20.14
N LYS A 357 -19.06 17.10 -21.33
CA LYS A 357 -18.38 17.03 -22.64
C LYS A 357 -17.06 17.81 -22.74
N ASP A 358 -16.95 18.95 -22.04
CA ASP A 358 -15.79 19.85 -22.09
C ASP A 358 -14.65 19.40 -21.15
N ARG A 359 -14.96 18.47 -20.23
CA ARG A 359 -14.05 17.87 -19.23
C ARG A 359 -13.89 16.34 -19.35
N PHE A 360 -14.66 15.66 -20.20
CA PHE A 360 -14.69 14.21 -20.32
C PHE A 360 -14.40 13.76 -21.76
N GLN A 361 -13.47 12.82 -21.93
CA GLN A 361 -13.10 12.22 -23.20
C GLN A 361 -13.04 10.69 -23.12
N THR A 362 -13.28 10.02 -24.25
CA THR A 362 -13.21 8.55 -24.37
C THR A 362 -12.14 8.14 -25.38
N ARG A 363 -11.31 7.14 -25.06
CA ARG A 363 -10.40 6.47 -26.00
C ARG A 363 -10.78 4.99 -26.12
N HIS A 364 -10.81 4.48 -27.36
CA HIS A 364 -11.16 3.08 -27.64
C HIS A 364 -9.90 2.25 -27.88
N GLY A 365 -9.78 1.14 -27.15
CA GLY A 365 -8.64 0.23 -27.21
C GLY A 365 -8.28 -0.29 -25.82
N ASP A 366 -7.11 -0.94 -25.70
CA ASP A 366 -6.63 -1.42 -24.42
C ASP A 366 -5.77 -0.37 -23.68
N PHE A 367 -5.84 -0.37 -22.35
CA PHE A 367 -5.11 0.58 -21.53
C PHE A 367 -3.59 0.37 -21.50
N ALA A 368 -3.06 -0.82 -21.79
CA ALA A 368 -1.61 -1.04 -21.81
C ALA A 368 -0.96 -0.39 -23.05
N THR A 369 -1.63 -0.45 -24.20
CA THR A 369 -1.21 0.25 -25.42
C THR A 369 -1.44 1.76 -25.32
N LEU A 370 -2.60 2.19 -24.80
CA LEU A 370 -3.03 3.59 -24.83
C LEU A 370 -2.47 4.45 -23.70
N LEU A 371 -2.28 3.93 -22.49
CA LEU A 371 -1.84 4.74 -21.33
C LEU A 371 -0.49 5.43 -21.59
N PRO A 372 0.57 4.78 -22.11
CA PRO A 372 1.83 5.46 -22.43
C PRO A 372 1.75 6.53 -23.53
N GLN A 373 0.66 6.54 -24.31
CA GLN A 373 0.39 7.55 -25.34
C GLN A 373 -0.33 8.75 -24.70
N ILE A 374 -1.38 8.49 -23.92
CA ILE A 374 -2.18 9.51 -23.24
C ILE A 374 -1.34 10.29 -22.21
N ILE A 375 -0.44 9.62 -21.47
CA ILE A 375 0.51 10.30 -20.58
C ILE A 375 1.33 11.35 -21.35
N LYS A 376 1.88 10.98 -22.52
CA LYS A 376 2.67 11.89 -23.37
C LYS A 376 1.83 13.00 -24.00
N GLU A 377 0.57 12.75 -24.34
CA GLU A 377 -0.35 13.79 -24.81
C GLU A 377 -0.58 14.85 -23.71
N ILE A 378 -0.81 14.42 -22.46
CA ILE A 378 -0.99 15.32 -21.30
C ILE A 378 0.28 16.13 -21.04
N GLU A 379 1.45 15.47 -21.02
CA GLU A 379 2.76 16.12 -20.87
C GLU A 379 3.02 17.16 -21.95
N ALA A 380 2.74 16.84 -23.22
CA ALA A 380 2.95 17.72 -24.37
C ALA A 380 2.00 18.94 -24.38
N ASN A 381 0.77 18.80 -23.87
CA ASN A 381 -0.19 19.90 -23.71
C ASN A 381 0.17 20.86 -22.57
N GLY A 382 1.09 20.47 -21.68
CA GLY A 382 1.33 21.19 -20.42
C GLY A 382 0.16 21.08 -19.43
N ASP A 383 -0.69 20.06 -19.58
CA ASP A 383 -1.67 19.66 -18.57
C ASP A 383 -0.96 18.91 -17.42
N HIS A 384 -1.66 18.65 -16.33
CA HIS A 384 -1.16 17.90 -15.17
C HIS A 384 -1.88 16.55 -15.03
N LEU A 385 -1.13 15.44 -15.07
CA LEU A 385 -1.66 14.10 -14.81
C LEU A 385 -1.84 13.89 -13.32
N CYS A 386 -2.97 14.31 -12.75
CA CYS A 386 -3.20 14.26 -11.32
C CYS A 386 -3.56 12.85 -10.79
N GLY A 387 -3.98 11.92 -11.67
CA GLY A 387 -4.27 10.55 -11.24
C GLY A 387 -4.43 9.51 -12.35
N ILE A 388 -4.38 8.24 -11.94
CA ILE A 388 -4.74 7.07 -12.75
C ILE A 388 -5.65 6.15 -11.91
N LEU A 389 -6.68 5.59 -12.53
CA LEU A 389 -7.68 4.73 -11.92
C LEU A 389 -7.81 3.44 -12.75
N ALA A 390 -7.83 2.27 -12.10
CA ALA A 390 -8.12 1.00 -12.77
C ALA A 390 -8.92 0.02 -11.89
N ASP A 391 -10.12 -0.34 -12.32
CA ASP A 391 -10.94 -1.43 -11.77
C ASP A 391 -10.64 -2.73 -12.54
N ILE A 392 -9.57 -3.43 -12.11
CA ILE A 392 -9.02 -4.56 -12.85
C ILE A 392 -9.89 -5.81 -12.61
N GLY A 393 -10.79 -6.07 -13.56
CA GLY A 393 -11.68 -7.23 -13.53
C GLY A 393 -12.62 -7.28 -14.74
N VAL A 394 -13.77 -7.91 -14.55
CA VAL A 394 -14.88 -7.94 -15.53
C VAL A 394 -15.97 -6.96 -15.12
N SER A 395 -16.55 -6.27 -16.10
CA SER A 395 -17.63 -5.33 -15.83
C SER A 395 -18.90 -6.05 -15.37
N SER A 396 -19.75 -5.36 -14.61
CA SER A 396 -21.04 -5.91 -14.16
C SER A 396 -21.84 -6.50 -15.33
N TYR A 397 -21.90 -5.76 -16.45
CA TYR A 397 -22.58 -6.20 -17.68
C TYR A 397 -22.02 -7.51 -18.25
N GLN A 398 -20.70 -7.72 -18.24
CA GLN A 398 -20.07 -8.96 -18.70
C GLN A 398 -20.45 -10.17 -17.84
N LEU A 399 -20.69 -9.96 -16.54
CA LEU A 399 -21.16 -11.01 -15.62
C LEU A 399 -22.67 -11.27 -15.70
N ASP A 400 -23.48 -10.24 -15.93
CA ASP A 400 -24.95 -10.36 -16.07
C ASP A 400 -25.36 -10.93 -17.43
N SER A 401 -24.51 -10.76 -18.46
CA SER A 401 -24.74 -11.27 -19.81
C SER A 401 -24.33 -12.74 -19.94
N ILE A 402 -25.29 -13.65 -19.73
CA ILE A 402 -25.10 -15.11 -19.85
C ILE A 402 -24.38 -15.49 -21.16
N ASP A 403 -24.76 -14.88 -22.29
CA ASP A 403 -24.16 -15.12 -23.61
C ASP A 403 -22.67 -14.73 -23.76
N ARG A 404 -22.07 -14.03 -22.79
CA ARG A 404 -20.63 -13.70 -22.77
C ARG A 404 -19.77 -14.80 -22.14
N GLY A 405 -20.35 -15.85 -21.54
CA GLY A 405 -19.63 -17.01 -21.02
C GLY A 405 -18.83 -16.82 -19.71
N PHE A 406 -18.82 -15.61 -19.13
CA PHE A 406 -18.08 -15.32 -17.88
C PHE A 406 -18.67 -16.00 -16.63
N SER A 407 -19.98 -16.26 -16.63
CA SER A 407 -20.66 -17.03 -15.59
C SER A 407 -20.63 -18.52 -15.92
N PHE A 408 -20.31 -19.38 -14.95
CA PHE A 408 -20.43 -20.83 -15.11
C PHE A 408 -21.87 -21.33 -15.24
N HIS A 409 -22.87 -20.45 -15.11
CA HIS A 409 -24.26 -20.75 -15.49
C HIS A 409 -24.54 -20.52 -16.99
N SER A 410 -23.52 -20.12 -17.77
CA SER A 410 -23.61 -20.02 -19.22
C SER A 410 -23.50 -21.38 -19.89
N ASN A 411 -24.15 -21.53 -21.04
CA ASN A 411 -23.96 -22.63 -21.98
C ASN A 411 -22.81 -22.37 -22.98
N LYS A 412 -22.23 -21.16 -23.00
CA LYS A 412 -21.18 -20.73 -23.94
C LYS A 412 -19.83 -20.56 -23.24
N LEU A 413 -18.75 -21.00 -23.90
CA LEU A 413 -17.37 -20.75 -23.48
C LEU A 413 -16.74 -19.64 -24.33
N ASP A 414 -17.18 -18.39 -24.14
CA ASP A 414 -16.61 -17.24 -24.84
C ASP A 414 -15.53 -16.53 -23.97
N MET A 415 -15.96 -15.85 -22.90
CA MET A 415 -15.10 -15.11 -21.94
C MET A 415 -14.25 -13.98 -22.53
N ARG A 416 -14.46 -13.57 -23.78
CA ARG A 416 -13.78 -12.40 -24.35
C ARG A 416 -14.36 -11.09 -23.81
N MET A 417 -13.49 -10.20 -23.35
CA MET A 417 -13.81 -8.80 -23.03
C MET A 417 -14.02 -7.98 -24.30
N ASP A 418 -13.12 -8.12 -25.27
CA ASP A 418 -13.26 -7.59 -26.64
C ASP A 418 -13.74 -8.72 -27.57
N ARG A 419 -14.89 -8.55 -28.21
CA ARG A 419 -15.47 -9.55 -29.13
C ARG A 419 -14.77 -9.63 -30.50
N THR A 420 -13.89 -8.69 -30.85
CA THR A 420 -13.15 -8.72 -32.12
C THR A 420 -11.92 -9.63 -32.10
N GLN A 421 -11.43 -10.02 -30.92
CA GLN A 421 -10.30 -10.94 -30.80
C GLN A 421 -10.68 -12.39 -31.17
N SER A 422 -9.74 -13.10 -31.78
CA SER A 422 -9.93 -14.47 -32.28
C SER A 422 -9.87 -15.56 -31.23
N LEU A 423 -9.17 -15.34 -30.11
CA LEU A 423 -9.05 -16.31 -29.02
C LEU A 423 -10.26 -16.25 -28.09
N ASP A 424 -10.91 -17.39 -27.86
CA ASP A 424 -11.98 -17.55 -26.87
C ASP A 424 -11.76 -18.80 -25.99
N ALA A 425 -12.56 -18.92 -24.93
CA ALA A 425 -12.39 -19.99 -23.95
C ALA A 425 -12.72 -21.37 -24.53
N ASP A 426 -13.63 -21.48 -25.50
CA ASP A 426 -13.90 -22.72 -26.23
C ASP A 426 -12.64 -23.16 -26.99
N MET A 427 -12.00 -22.27 -27.76
CA MET A 427 -10.79 -22.61 -28.49
C MET A 427 -9.66 -23.06 -27.55
N ILE A 428 -9.42 -22.38 -26.43
CA ILE A 428 -8.47 -22.86 -25.41
C ILE A 428 -8.85 -24.26 -24.92
N VAL A 429 -10.11 -24.46 -24.50
CA VAL A 429 -10.55 -25.72 -23.89
C VAL A 429 -10.64 -26.86 -24.89
N ASN A 430 -10.75 -26.60 -26.19
CA ASN A 430 -10.84 -27.63 -27.25
C ASN A 430 -9.54 -27.87 -28.05
N THR A 431 -8.69 -26.87 -28.30
CA THR A 431 -7.49 -27.01 -29.17
C THR A 431 -6.17 -27.09 -28.42
N TYR A 432 -5.98 -26.36 -27.32
CA TYR A 432 -4.68 -26.27 -26.63
C TYR A 432 -4.23 -27.65 -26.14
N ASN A 433 -2.93 -27.93 -26.20
CA ASN A 433 -2.36 -29.21 -25.80
C ASN A 433 -2.34 -29.37 -24.27
N LYS A 434 -2.05 -30.59 -23.81
CA LYS A 434 -2.08 -30.93 -22.38
C LYS A 434 -1.17 -30.03 -21.52
N TYR A 435 0.02 -29.67 -21.99
CA TYR A 435 0.96 -28.87 -21.20
C TYR A 435 0.50 -27.41 -21.09
N GLU A 436 -0.01 -26.83 -22.17
CA GLU A 436 -0.60 -25.48 -22.19
C GLU A 436 -1.79 -25.36 -21.23
N LEU A 437 -2.69 -26.36 -21.23
CA LEU A 437 -3.78 -26.43 -20.25
C LEU A 437 -3.27 -26.63 -18.81
N GLU A 438 -2.24 -27.45 -18.60
CA GLU A 438 -1.66 -27.64 -17.26
C GLU A 438 -1.05 -26.32 -16.74
N GLU A 439 -0.44 -25.51 -17.59
CA GLU A 439 0.07 -24.18 -17.24
C GLU A 439 -1.07 -23.21 -16.88
N ILE A 440 -2.10 -23.09 -17.73
CA ILE A 440 -3.25 -22.19 -17.49
C ILE A 440 -3.92 -22.47 -16.15
N PHE A 441 -4.33 -23.72 -15.90
CA PHE A 441 -5.08 -24.06 -14.67
C PHE A 441 -4.22 -24.03 -13.39
N LYS A 442 -2.91 -24.27 -13.51
CA LYS A 442 -1.95 -24.15 -12.40
C LYS A 442 -1.63 -22.69 -12.09
N ASN A 443 -1.30 -21.89 -13.10
CA ASN A 443 -0.69 -20.57 -12.92
C ASN A 443 -1.76 -19.46 -12.76
N TYR A 444 -2.90 -19.56 -13.46
CA TYR A 444 -3.97 -18.55 -13.43
C TYR A 444 -5.17 -18.96 -12.55
N GLY A 445 -5.40 -20.27 -12.37
CA GLY A 445 -6.46 -20.80 -11.51
C GLY A 445 -6.01 -21.19 -10.09
N GLU A 446 -4.71 -21.27 -9.83
CA GLU A 446 -4.11 -21.82 -8.59
C GLU A 446 -4.65 -23.23 -8.22
N ILE A 447 -5.11 -24.02 -9.21
CA ILE A 447 -5.85 -25.28 -9.01
C ILE A 447 -4.89 -26.40 -8.60
N ARG A 448 -5.04 -26.96 -7.39
CA ARG A 448 -4.18 -28.04 -6.87
C ARG A 448 -4.23 -29.33 -7.69
N GLU A 449 -5.42 -29.71 -8.17
CA GLU A 449 -5.64 -30.92 -9.00
C GLU A 449 -5.52 -30.64 -10.51
N TYR A 450 -4.80 -29.58 -10.94
CA TYR A 450 -4.70 -29.18 -12.35
C TYR A 450 -4.41 -30.35 -13.31
N LYS A 451 -3.48 -31.25 -12.98
CA LYS A 451 -3.17 -32.42 -13.83
C LYS A 451 -4.36 -33.39 -13.99
N LYS A 452 -5.18 -33.56 -12.95
CA LYS A 452 -6.40 -34.40 -13.00
C LYS A 452 -7.48 -33.72 -13.82
N LEU A 453 -7.68 -32.40 -13.64
CA LEU A 453 -8.57 -31.58 -14.45
C LEU A 453 -8.21 -31.69 -15.95
N VAL A 454 -6.95 -31.50 -16.32
CA VAL A 454 -6.52 -31.57 -17.72
C VAL A 454 -6.63 -32.98 -18.29
N ASN A 455 -6.28 -34.02 -17.51
CA ASN A 455 -6.51 -35.39 -17.94
C ASN A 455 -8.00 -35.66 -18.24
N LEU A 456 -8.92 -35.14 -17.40
CA LEU A 456 -10.37 -35.27 -17.62
C LEU A 456 -10.85 -34.48 -18.85
N ILE A 457 -10.33 -33.26 -19.08
CA ILE A 457 -10.61 -32.48 -20.30
C ILE A 457 -10.15 -33.24 -21.55
N VAL A 458 -8.90 -33.74 -21.56
CA VAL A 458 -8.34 -34.47 -22.71
C VAL A 458 -9.07 -35.80 -22.96
N GLN A 459 -9.53 -36.49 -21.92
CA GLN A 459 -10.37 -37.69 -22.04
C GLN A 459 -11.78 -37.37 -22.57
N GLU A 460 -12.39 -36.28 -22.13
CA GLU A 460 -13.73 -35.91 -22.61
C GLU A 460 -13.70 -35.37 -24.05
N ARG A 461 -12.62 -34.69 -24.46
CA ARG A 461 -12.35 -34.32 -25.87
C ARG A 461 -12.37 -35.51 -26.83
N GLN A 462 -11.99 -36.71 -26.37
CA GLN A 462 -12.03 -37.94 -27.18
C GLN A 462 -13.47 -38.44 -27.42
N ARG A 463 -14.46 -37.91 -26.71
CA ARG A 463 -15.89 -38.24 -26.83
C ARG A 463 -16.69 -37.20 -27.61
N GLY A 464 -16.17 -35.97 -27.72
CA GLY A 464 -16.81 -34.85 -28.42
C GLY A 464 -16.20 -33.51 -28.02
N ARG A 465 -16.76 -32.41 -28.56
CA ARG A 465 -16.35 -31.05 -28.16
C ARG A 465 -16.67 -30.82 -26.68
N ILE A 466 -15.76 -30.17 -25.95
CA ILE A 466 -16.04 -29.68 -24.61
C ILE A 466 -17.01 -28.50 -24.70
N THR A 467 -18.07 -28.56 -23.89
CA THR A 467 -19.06 -27.50 -23.72
C THR A 467 -18.94 -26.91 -22.32
N ALA A 468 -19.66 -25.82 -22.03
CA ALA A 468 -19.72 -25.28 -20.67
C ALA A 468 -20.26 -26.32 -19.67
N ASP A 469 -21.22 -27.16 -20.09
CA ASP A 469 -21.81 -28.21 -19.25
C ASP A 469 -20.84 -29.38 -19.00
N SER A 470 -20.12 -29.86 -20.02
CA SER A 470 -19.14 -30.94 -19.80
C SER A 470 -17.93 -30.44 -18.98
N LEU A 471 -17.52 -29.18 -19.14
CA LEU A 471 -16.50 -28.54 -18.30
C LEU A 471 -16.95 -28.41 -16.83
N GLN A 472 -18.21 -28.05 -16.57
CA GLN A 472 -18.80 -28.07 -15.22
C GLN A 472 -18.84 -29.49 -14.63
N ASN A 473 -19.30 -30.48 -15.41
CA ASN A 473 -19.33 -31.88 -15.00
C ASN A 473 -17.91 -32.45 -14.75
N ILE A 474 -16.87 -31.92 -15.40
CA ILE A 474 -15.48 -32.21 -15.08
C ILE A 474 -15.06 -31.53 -13.77
N ALA A 475 -15.46 -30.27 -13.54
CA ALA A 475 -15.15 -29.54 -12.31
C ALA A 475 -15.67 -30.24 -11.05
N LEU A 476 -16.85 -30.85 -11.12
CA LEU A 476 -17.46 -31.64 -10.03
C LEU A 476 -16.70 -32.94 -9.69
N LYS A 477 -15.83 -33.43 -10.58
CA LYS A 477 -14.97 -34.63 -10.35
C LYS A 477 -13.69 -34.29 -9.56
N LEU A 478 -13.48 -33.02 -9.19
CA LEU A 478 -12.35 -32.55 -8.37
C LEU A 478 -12.71 -32.52 -6.87
N HIS A 479 -11.75 -32.83 -6.00
CA HIS A 479 -11.96 -32.87 -4.55
C HIS A 479 -11.94 -31.47 -3.93
N SER A 480 -13.06 -30.77 -3.98
CA SER A 480 -13.18 -29.49 -3.27
C SER A 480 -13.16 -29.66 -1.76
N LYS A 481 -11.97 -29.47 -1.16
CA LYS A 481 -11.81 -29.07 0.25
C LYS A 481 -11.78 -27.54 0.40
N ALA A 482 -12.23 -26.79 -0.60
CA ALA A 482 -12.13 -25.33 -0.66
C ALA A 482 -13.49 -24.66 -0.36
N LYS A 483 -13.44 -23.43 0.18
CA LYS A 483 -14.63 -22.57 0.36
C LYS A 483 -15.15 -21.97 -0.98
N ILE A 484 -14.57 -22.35 -2.11
CA ILE A 484 -14.84 -21.81 -3.46
C ILE A 484 -15.14 -23.00 -4.36
N HIS A 485 -16.13 -22.86 -5.24
CA HIS A 485 -16.52 -23.91 -6.17
C HIS A 485 -15.41 -24.15 -7.23
N PRO A 486 -15.03 -25.39 -7.56
CA PRO A 486 -13.93 -25.65 -8.50
C PRO A 486 -14.11 -24.98 -9.87
N ALA A 487 -15.34 -24.90 -10.38
CA ALA A 487 -15.61 -24.23 -11.66
C ALA A 487 -15.27 -22.73 -11.62
N THR A 488 -15.33 -22.05 -10.47
CA THR A 488 -14.95 -20.64 -10.36
C THR A 488 -13.47 -20.43 -10.67
N LEU A 489 -12.59 -21.32 -10.23
CA LEU A 489 -11.14 -21.24 -10.51
C LEU A 489 -10.81 -21.64 -11.96
N ILE A 490 -11.58 -22.58 -12.54
CA ILE A 490 -11.48 -22.97 -13.95
C ILE A 490 -11.85 -21.80 -14.86
N TYR A 491 -12.99 -21.16 -14.60
CA TYR A 491 -13.46 -20.01 -15.36
C TYR A 491 -12.52 -18.81 -15.17
N GLN A 492 -12.03 -18.54 -13.95
CA GLN A 492 -11.00 -17.52 -13.71
C GLN A 492 -9.74 -17.78 -14.55
N ALA A 493 -9.22 -19.02 -14.58
CA ALA A 493 -8.02 -19.35 -15.34
C ALA A 493 -8.18 -19.12 -16.85
N LEU A 494 -9.34 -19.50 -17.40
CA LEU A 494 -9.67 -19.29 -18.82
C LEU A 494 -9.87 -17.80 -19.13
N ARG A 495 -10.58 -17.07 -18.27
CA ARG A 495 -10.80 -15.62 -18.38
C ARG A 495 -9.48 -14.83 -18.48
N ILE A 496 -8.55 -15.14 -17.58
CA ILE A 496 -7.19 -14.57 -17.56
C ILE A 496 -6.44 -14.90 -18.86
N ALA A 497 -6.49 -16.17 -19.31
CA ALA A 497 -5.78 -16.63 -20.49
C ALA A 497 -6.34 -16.06 -21.81
N VAL A 498 -7.66 -15.85 -21.91
CA VAL A 498 -8.31 -15.27 -23.11
C VAL A 498 -7.93 -13.80 -23.28
N ASN A 499 -7.87 -13.02 -22.20
CA ASN A 499 -7.78 -11.54 -22.28
C ASN A 499 -6.40 -10.95 -21.91
N ASP A 500 -5.42 -11.82 -21.63
CA ASP A 500 -4.11 -11.55 -21.01
C ASP A 500 -4.18 -10.57 -19.82
N GLU A 501 -5.06 -10.85 -18.86
CA GLU A 501 -5.38 -9.91 -17.78
C GLU A 501 -4.17 -9.59 -16.90
N LEU A 502 -3.28 -10.57 -16.69
CA LEU A 502 -2.06 -10.39 -15.91
C LEU A 502 -0.94 -9.72 -16.73
N GLY A 503 -0.85 -9.94 -18.04
CA GLY A 503 0.06 -9.17 -18.90
C GLY A 503 -0.37 -7.71 -19.02
N GLN A 504 -1.67 -7.44 -19.21
CA GLN A 504 -2.23 -6.09 -19.17
C GLN A 504 -1.95 -5.38 -17.84
N LEU A 505 -2.21 -6.04 -16.70
CA LEU A 505 -1.90 -5.51 -15.37
C LEU A 505 -0.40 -5.24 -15.18
N LYS A 506 0.48 -6.13 -15.66
CA LYS A 506 1.93 -5.94 -15.62
C LYS A 506 2.36 -4.72 -16.45
N SER A 507 1.77 -4.53 -17.63
CA SER A 507 2.07 -3.39 -18.51
C SER A 507 1.53 -2.07 -17.96
N LEU A 508 0.35 -2.05 -17.33
CA LEU A 508 -0.17 -0.91 -16.56
C LEU A 508 0.81 -0.54 -15.43
N LEU A 509 1.20 -1.50 -14.59
CA LEU A 509 2.14 -1.28 -13.50
C LEU A 509 3.52 -0.79 -13.99
N HIS A 510 3.99 -1.26 -15.15
CA HIS A 510 5.21 -0.76 -15.78
C HIS A 510 5.04 0.67 -16.33
N SER A 511 3.88 1.01 -16.89
CA SER A 511 3.59 2.35 -17.42
C SER A 511 3.55 3.39 -16.31
N CYS A 512 2.91 3.08 -15.18
CA CYS A 512 2.83 3.98 -14.03
C CYS A 512 4.19 4.21 -13.32
N GLN A 513 5.23 3.42 -13.61
CA GLN A 513 6.40 3.33 -12.73
C GLN A 513 7.25 4.60 -12.66
N ASN A 514 7.18 5.53 -13.62
CA ASN A 514 8.01 6.74 -13.70
C ASN A 514 7.16 8.03 -13.61
N LEU A 515 6.01 7.94 -12.96
CA LEU A 515 5.13 9.07 -12.70
C LEU A 515 5.62 9.86 -11.47
N HIS A 516 5.20 11.12 -11.39
CA HIS A 516 5.52 12.08 -10.33
C HIS A 516 4.28 12.93 -10.03
N GLU A 517 3.97 13.16 -8.75
CA GLU A 517 2.80 13.92 -8.27
C GLU A 517 1.43 13.30 -8.65
N VAL A 518 1.41 11.99 -8.95
CA VAL A 518 0.22 11.26 -9.46
C VAL A 518 -0.37 10.30 -8.43
N LEU A 519 -1.68 10.38 -8.18
CA LEU A 519 -2.41 9.36 -7.43
C LEU A 519 -2.78 8.16 -8.33
N PHE A 520 -2.18 6.99 -8.11
CA PHE A 520 -2.58 5.74 -8.77
C PHE A 520 -3.47 4.89 -7.85
N CYS A 521 -4.75 4.77 -8.21
CA CYS A 521 -5.74 3.92 -7.55
C CYS A 521 -6.04 2.68 -8.39
N VAL A 522 -6.07 1.50 -7.76
CA VAL A 522 -6.38 0.24 -8.45
C VAL A 522 -7.22 -0.68 -7.58
N ILE A 523 -8.33 -1.17 -8.12
CA ILE A 523 -9.16 -2.24 -7.54
C ILE A 523 -8.77 -3.58 -8.17
N SER A 524 -8.85 -4.65 -7.38
CA SER A 524 -8.61 -6.04 -7.79
C SER A 524 -9.61 -6.98 -7.11
N PHE A 525 -9.94 -8.10 -7.75
CA PHE A 525 -10.96 -9.06 -7.28
C PHE A 525 -10.42 -10.44 -6.91
N HIS A 526 -9.17 -10.79 -7.26
CA HIS A 526 -8.56 -12.07 -6.88
C HIS A 526 -7.10 -11.99 -6.40
N SER A 527 -6.59 -13.14 -5.95
CA SER A 527 -5.28 -13.31 -5.31
C SER A 527 -4.11 -12.84 -6.17
N LEU A 528 -4.13 -13.17 -7.47
CA LEU A 528 -3.03 -12.91 -8.40
C LEU A 528 -2.83 -11.41 -8.68
N GLU A 529 -3.92 -10.68 -8.99
CA GLU A 529 -3.93 -9.21 -9.17
C GLU A 529 -3.41 -8.48 -7.90
N ASP A 530 -4.05 -8.72 -6.74
CA ASP A 530 -3.67 -8.14 -5.45
C ASP A 530 -2.24 -8.51 -5.02
N ARG A 531 -1.72 -9.65 -5.49
CA ARG A 531 -0.30 -10.01 -5.29
C ARG A 531 0.61 -9.15 -6.16
N MET A 532 0.35 -9.06 -7.45
CA MET A 532 1.17 -8.27 -8.39
C MET A 532 1.20 -6.78 -8.02
N ILE A 533 0.04 -6.17 -7.79
CA ILE A 533 -0.07 -4.75 -7.39
C ILE A 533 0.74 -4.49 -6.10
N LYS A 534 0.56 -5.34 -5.08
CA LYS A 534 1.28 -5.26 -3.79
C LYS A 534 2.79 -5.46 -3.93
N GLU A 535 3.24 -6.28 -4.89
CA GLU A 535 4.66 -6.52 -5.16
C GLU A 535 5.28 -5.33 -5.89
N SER A 536 4.60 -4.75 -6.89
CA SER A 536 5.02 -3.51 -7.56
C SER A 536 5.01 -2.29 -6.64
N PHE A 537 3.98 -2.09 -5.81
CA PHE A 537 3.94 -0.95 -4.87
C PHE A 537 5.09 -1.00 -3.85
N LYS A 538 5.49 -2.21 -3.41
CA LYS A 538 6.69 -2.41 -2.57
C LYS A 538 7.99 -2.12 -3.31
N GLN A 539 8.03 -2.33 -4.63
CA GLN A 539 9.18 -1.99 -5.46
C GLN A 539 9.27 -0.47 -5.68
N PHE A 540 8.14 0.21 -5.93
CA PHE A 540 8.09 1.66 -6.09
C PHE A 540 8.49 2.41 -4.81
N ALA A 541 8.03 1.93 -3.63
CA ALA A 541 8.43 2.48 -2.34
C ALA A 541 9.84 2.04 -1.86
N LYS A 542 10.64 1.33 -2.68
CA LYS A 542 11.93 0.76 -2.26
C LYS A 542 13.06 1.80 -2.36
N SER A 543 13.26 2.58 -1.29
CA SER A 543 14.28 3.64 -1.22
C SER A 543 15.72 3.19 -1.56
N CYS A 544 16.07 1.92 -1.29
CA CYS A 544 17.37 1.33 -1.63
C CYS A 544 17.25 0.36 -2.81
N ILE A 545 17.84 0.69 -3.96
CA ILE A 545 17.89 -0.19 -5.16
C ILE A 545 19.11 -1.10 -5.23
N CYS A 546 20.02 -1.08 -4.25
CA CYS A 546 21.18 -1.98 -4.22
C CYS A 546 20.78 -3.47 -4.29
N ASP A 547 21.69 -4.29 -4.82
CA ASP A 547 21.56 -5.74 -4.86
C ASP A 547 21.40 -6.31 -3.44
N THR A 548 20.59 -7.35 -3.29
CA THR A 548 20.32 -8.03 -2.01
C THR A 548 21.54 -8.63 -1.31
N THR A 549 22.65 -8.84 -2.03
CA THR A 549 23.96 -9.26 -1.51
C THR A 549 24.81 -8.10 -0.99
N SER A 550 24.43 -6.84 -1.24
CA SER A 550 25.18 -5.65 -0.83
C SER A 550 25.16 -5.48 0.70
N PHE A 551 26.31 -5.64 1.36
CA PHE A 551 26.43 -5.50 2.81
C PHE A 551 26.19 -4.07 3.34
N LYS A 552 26.28 -3.05 2.47
CA LYS A 552 25.98 -1.64 2.77
C LYS A 552 25.21 -1.03 1.59
N CYS A 553 24.37 -0.02 1.87
CA CYS A 553 23.74 0.77 0.83
C CYS A 553 24.78 1.70 0.18
N VAL A 554 24.90 1.63 -1.16
CA VAL A 554 25.75 2.53 -1.96
C VAL A 554 24.93 3.45 -2.90
N CYS A 555 23.62 3.24 -3.03
CA CYS A 555 22.76 4.03 -3.90
C CYS A 555 22.21 5.33 -3.28
N GLY A 556 22.61 5.70 -2.05
CA GLY A 556 22.10 6.90 -1.36
C GLY A 556 20.72 6.75 -0.69
N ASN A 557 20.00 5.64 -0.90
CA ASN A 557 18.72 5.32 -0.24
C ASN A 557 17.58 6.34 -0.50
N ASN A 558 17.57 7.02 -1.66
CA ASN A 558 16.56 8.01 -2.04
C ASN A 558 15.72 7.61 -3.28
N HIS A 559 15.69 6.32 -3.65
CA HIS A 559 15.05 5.81 -4.88
C HIS A 559 13.55 5.47 -4.73
N ALA A 560 12.91 5.95 -3.66
CA ALA A 560 11.49 5.71 -3.45
C ALA A 560 10.69 6.65 -4.33
N LYS A 561 9.87 6.08 -5.22
CA LYS A 561 9.08 6.79 -6.24
C LYS A 561 7.77 7.35 -5.70
N GLY A 562 7.65 7.50 -4.38
CA GLY A 562 6.39 7.70 -3.67
C GLY A 562 6.07 6.57 -2.67
N PHE A 563 4.81 6.48 -2.26
CA PHE A 563 4.37 5.63 -1.14
C PHE A 563 2.93 5.11 -1.29
N SER A 564 2.63 3.99 -0.63
CA SER A 564 1.26 3.45 -0.56
C SER A 564 0.45 4.16 0.52
N LEU A 565 -0.70 4.74 0.17
CA LEU A 565 -1.57 5.44 1.13
C LEU A 565 -2.16 4.50 2.20
N TYR A 566 -2.30 3.21 1.88
CA TYR A 566 -2.91 2.22 2.77
C TYR A 566 -2.02 0.99 2.97
N LYS A 567 -1.70 0.67 4.24
CA LYS A 567 -0.91 -0.52 4.63
C LYS A 567 -1.60 -1.85 4.29
N LYS A 568 -2.93 -1.86 4.27
CA LYS A 568 -3.79 -2.96 3.81
C LYS A 568 -4.65 -2.44 2.64
N PRO A 569 -5.14 -3.32 1.74
CA PRO A 569 -6.14 -2.86 0.78
C PRO A 569 -7.43 -2.49 1.52
N LEU A 570 -8.13 -1.46 1.05
CA LEU A 570 -9.50 -1.18 1.48
C LEU A 570 -10.44 -2.22 0.86
N ILE A 571 -11.46 -2.63 1.61
CA ILE A 571 -12.40 -3.69 1.26
C ILE A 571 -13.82 -3.25 1.61
N ALA A 572 -14.81 -3.88 0.97
CA ALA A 572 -16.21 -3.51 1.13
C ALA A 572 -16.75 -3.89 2.52
N ASP A 573 -17.61 -3.04 3.08
CA ASP A 573 -18.25 -3.31 4.36
C ASP A 573 -19.44 -4.30 4.22
N SER A 574 -20.06 -4.70 5.32
CA SER A 574 -21.17 -5.64 5.29
C SER A 574 -22.45 -5.08 4.63
N LYS A 575 -22.61 -3.75 4.53
CA LYS A 575 -23.73 -3.09 3.84
C LYS A 575 -23.51 -3.12 2.33
N GLU A 576 -22.33 -2.69 1.86
CA GLU A 576 -21.95 -2.73 0.45
C GLU A 576 -21.98 -4.17 -0.08
N ILE A 577 -21.46 -5.15 0.67
CA ILE A 577 -21.49 -6.57 0.27
C ILE A 577 -22.92 -7.14 0.18
N ALA A 578 -23.85 -6.63 1.01
CA ALA A 578 -25.25 -7.04 0.96
C ALA A 578 -25.99 -6.44 -0.27
N GLN A 579 -25.71 -5.19 -0.61
CA GLN A 579 -26.28 -4.49 -1.76
C GLN A 579 -25.64 -4.93 -3.09
N ASN A 580 -24.31 -5.00 -3.13
CA ASN A 580 -23.49 -5.40 -4.26
C ASN A 580 -22.55 -6.57 -3.88
N LYS A 581 -23.01 -7.79 -4.16
CA LYS A 581 -22.24 -9.02 -3.92
C LYS A 581 -20.91 -9.10 -4.69
N ARG A 582 -20.70 -8.26 -5.72
CA ARG A 582 -19.44 -8.20 -6.49
C ARG A 582 -18.30 -7.60 -5.65
N SER A 583 -18.61 -6.62 -4.80
CA SER A 583 -17.64 -5.97 -3.91
C SER A 583 -17.03 -6.90 -2.84
N ARG A 584 -17.63 -8.07 -2.58
CA ARG A 584 -17.18 -9.06 -1.58
C ARG A 584 -15.72 -9.52 -1.72
N SER A 585 -15.20 -9.56 -2.95
CA SER A 585 -13.80 -9.94 -3.21
C SER A 585 -12.89 -8.73 -3.52
N ALA A 586 -13.47 -7.53 -3.61
CA ALA A 586 -12.79 -6.33 -4.08
C ALA A 586 -11.77 -5.80 -3.08
N LYS A 587 -10.67 -5.27 -3.61
CA LYS A 587 -9.54 -4.72 -2.87
C LYS A 587 -9.01 -3.48 -3.57
N LEU A 588 -9.31 -2.30 -3.04
CA LEU A 588 -8.70 -1.04 -3.47
C LEU A 588 -7.31 -0.89 -2.86
N ARG A 589 -6.34 -0.52 -3.68
CA ARG A 589 -5.01 -0.07 -3.28
C ARG A 589 -4.72 1.28 -3.92
N ALA A 590 -4.05 2.15 -3.19
CA ALA A 590 -3.64 3.46 -3.67
C ALA A 590 -2.15 3.69 -3.41
N PHE A 591 -1.48 4.29 -4.39
CA PHE A 591 -0.08 4.71 -4.33
C PHE A 591 0.00 6.15 -4.83
N TYR A 592 0.60 7.04 -4.04
CA TYR A 592 0.92 8.39 -4.48
C TYR A 592 2.37 8.40 -4.96
N PHE A 593 2.57 8.75 -6.24
CA PHE A 593 3.88 9.01 -6.80
C PHE A 593 4.35 10.40 -6.42
N ALA A 594 5.63 10.55 -6.07
CA ALA A 594 6.22 11.76 -5.47
C ALA A 594 7.46 12.26 -6.25
#